data_AF-A0A1C2GFS0-F1
#
_entry.id   AF-A0A1C2GFS0-F1
#
_cell.length_a   1.000
_cell.length_b   1.000
_cell.length_c   1.000
_cell.angle_alpha   90.00
_cell.angle_beta   90.00
_cell.angle_gamma   90.00
#
_symmetry.space_group_name_H-M   'P 1'
#
loop_
_entity.id
_entity.type
_entity.pdbx_description
1 polymer ?
#
loop_
_entity_poly.entity_id
_entity_poly.type
_entity_poly.pdbx_seq_one_letter_code
_entity_poly.pdbx_strand_id
1 'polypeptide(L)'
;MSVILSAAAQNRKRTEGSRLNVEYPIAEANAKELGLKKLADSEHRHHYRFSTEGQIVEIWTDDDVTYQGFLLNYIYHRKGKGGYQHNILSKKESVYTDKAKQIIAMYDSLALNGIPTEERIANWQKGLDGGDDIVEFADRDSYSIKTYWEPAVQERIPGIYIKKFFNRLEVVFQLGRKYKSFQNELPIGNYYIGMMMVTKTVKFGAKGGSSLFRK
;
A
#
# COMPACT_ATOMS: atom_id res chain seq x y z
N MET A 1 -46.64 15.03 23.91
CA MET A 1 -45.19 15.27 23.89
C MET A 1 -44.52 14.08 23.22
N SER A 2 -43.72 14.38 22.20
CA SER A 2 -42.96 13.47 21.35
C SER A 2 -41.89 12.71 22.13
N VAL A 3 -41.58 11.48 21.72
CA VAL A 3 -40.20 11.10 21.37
C VAL A 3 -40.24 10.10 20.22
N ILE A 4 -39.93 10.58 19.01
CA ILE A 4 -39.48 9.74 17.90
C ILE A 4 -38.02 9.39 18.20
N LEU A 5 -37.74 8.12 18.48
CA LEU A 5 -36.37 7.59 18.50
C LEU A 5 -35.89 7.46 17.06
N SER A 6 -34.86 8.21 16.68
CA SER A 6 -34.22 8.11 15.37
C SER A 6 -33.47 6.79 15.26
N ALA A 7 -33.83 5.98 14.26
CA ALA A 7 -33.06 4.82 13.84
C ALA A 7 -31.88 5.30 12.97
N ALA A 8 -30.84 5.82 13.62
CA ALA A 8 -29.53 6.05 13.01
C ALA A 8 -28.45 5.25 13.75
N ALA A 9 -28.70 3.96 13.96
CA ALA A 9 -27.66 3.00 14.29
C ALA A 9 -27.02 2.53 12.98
N GLN A 10 -26.13 3.36 12.41
CA GLN A 10 -25.18 2.85 11.43
C GLN A 10 -24.35 1.77 12.13
N ASN A 11 -24.45 0.51 11.66
CA ASN A 11 -23.60 -0.60 12.07
C ASN A 11 -22.12 -0.16 11.95
N ARG A 12 -21.50 0.23 13.06
CA ARG A 12 -20.07 0.56 13.08
C ARG A 12 -19.31 -0.75 13.17
N LYS A 13 -18.57 -1.10 12.12
CA LYS A 13 -17.67 -2.26 12.13
C LYS A 13 -16.69 -2.17 13.29
N ARG A 14 -16.36 -3.33 13.87
CA ARG A 14 -15.30 -3.40 14.88
C ARG A 14 -13.97 -3.02 14.23
N THR A 15 -13.35 -1.96 14.74
CA THR A 15 -12.07 -1.44 14.21
C THR A 15 -10.92 -1.84 15.12
N GLU A 16 -9.90 -2.47 14.55
CA GLU A 16 -8.64 -2.77 15.23
C GLU A 16 -7.44 -2.23 14.42
N GLY A 17 -6.59 -1.41 15.05
CA GLY A 17 -5.38 -0.92 14.41
C GLY A 17 -4.70 0.18 15.21
N SER A 18 -3.42 0.42 14.94
CA SER A 18 -2.72 1.57 15.48
C SER A 18 -2.80 2.76 14.53
N ARG A 19 -3.05 3.94 15.10
CA ARG A 19 -3.07 5.23 14.41
C ARG A 19 -1.75 5.98 14.59
N LEU A 20 -0.66 5.30 14.95
CA LEU A 20 0.58 6.00 15.29
C LEU A 20 1.17 6.64 14.04
N ASN A 21 1.04 7.97 13.95
CA ASN A 21 2.02 8.96 13.49
C ASN A 21 3.17 8.51 12.58
N VAL A 22 2.93 7.67 11.59
CA VAL A 22 3.82 7.52 10.45
C VAL A 22 3.39 8.59 9.45
N GLU A 23 4.32 9.33 8.89
CA GLU A 23 4.06 10.32 7.84
C GLU A 23 3.45 9.71 6.55
N TYR A 24 3.27 8.38 6.47
CA TYR A 24 2.88 7.69 5.24
C TYR A 24 1.97 6.42 5.33
N PRO A 25 0.99 6.25 6.24
CA PRO A 25 -0.25 5.65 5.73
C PRO A 25 -0.77 6.66 4.70
N ILE A 26 -1.28 6.18 3.56
CA ILE A 26 -1.90 7.08 2.57
C ILE A 26 -2.94 7.91 3.32
N ALA A 27 -2.59 9.16 3.62
CA ALA A 27 -3.45 10.03 4.41
C ALA A 27 -4.82 10.07 3.72
N GLU A 28 -5.89 10.22 4.47
CA GLU A 28 -7.25 10.19 3.90
C GLU A 28 -7.41 11.16 2.70
N ALA A 29 -6.69 12.29 2.74
CA ALA A 29 -6.55 13.21 1.62
C ALA A 29 -5.89 12.60 0.37
N ASN A 30 -4.79 11.86 0.53
CA ASN A 30 -4.09 11.16 -0.56
C ASN A 30 -4.93 9.99 -1.09
N ALA A 31 -5.66 9.29 -0.22
CA ALA A 31 -6.54 8.18 -0.61
C ALA A 31 -7.64 8.67 -1.55
N LYS A 32 -8.23 9.84 -1.24
CA LYS A 32 -9.23 10.49 -2.09
C LYS A 32 -8.65 10.89 -3.45
N GLU A 33 -7.45 11.48 -3.50
CA GLU A 33 -6.79 11.85 -4.76
C GLU A 33 -6.43 10.63 -5.62
N LEU A 34 -6.12 9.51 -4.99
CA LEU A 34 -5.87 8.21 -5.63
C LEU A 34 -7.16 7.47 -6.05
N GLY A 35 -8.33 8.03 -5.75
CA GLY A 35 -9.63 7.41 -6.03
C GLY A 35 -9.85 6.11 -5.26
N LEU A 36 -9.30 6.02 -4.04
CA LEU A 36 -9.48 4.91 -3.12
C LEU A 36 -10.68 5.18 -2.22
N LYS A 37 -11.52 4.15 -2.05
CA LYS A 37 -12.58 4.18 -1.04
C LYS A 37 -12.00 3.78 0.32
N LYS A 38 -12.64 4.19 1.41
CA LYS A 38 -12.31 3.68 2.74
C LYS A 38 -12.63 2.19 2.78
N LEU A 39 -11.67 1.36 3.15
CA LEU A 39 -11.88 -0.09 3.21
C LEU A 39 -12.90 -0.46 4.29
N ALA A 40 -12.96 0.33 5.37
CA ALA A 40 -13.96 0.19 6.42
C ALA A 40 -15.42 0.24 5.89
N ASP A 41 -15.66 0.98 4.80
CA ASP A 41 -16.98 1.12 4.17
C ASP A 41 -17.25 0.01 3.14
N SER A 42 -16.38 -1.00 3.02
CA SER A 42 -16.56 -2.06 2.04
C SER A 42 -17.78 -2.92 2.34
N GLU A 43 -18.57 -3.20 1.31
CA GLU A 43 -19.74 -4.10 1.39
C GLU A 43 -19.41 -5.54 0.95
N HIS A 44 -18.18 -5.76 0.49
CA HIS A 44 -17.71 -7.06 0.03
C HIS A 44 -17.62 -8.06 1.18
N ARG A 45 -17.73 -9.35 0.86
CA ARG A 45 -17.55 -10.41 1.85
C ARG A 45 -16.15 -10.32 2.47
N HIS A 46 -15.13 -10.21 1.62
CA HIS A 46 -13.76 -9.96 2.03
C HIS A 46 -13.12 -8.91 1.12
N HIS A 47 -12.45 -7.93 1.71
CA HIS A 47 -11.74 -6.87 1.01
C HIS A 47 -10.38 -6.66 1.68
N TYR A 48 -9.33 -6.80 0.89
CA TYR A 48 -7.94 -6.69 1.30
C TYR A 48 -7.29 -5.51 0.58
N ARG A 49 -6.47 -4.75 1.30
CA ARG A 49 -5.54 -3.80 0.69
C ARG A 49 -4.15 -4.00 1.29
N PHE A 50 -3.19 -4.24 0.41
CA PHE A 50 -1.78 -4.36 0.75
C PHE A 50 -1.06 -3.14 0.18
N SER A 51 -0.45 -2.34 1.04
CA SER A 51 0.26 -1.13 0.62
C SER A 51 1.73 -1.24 0.95
N THR A 52 2.56 -0.83 0.02
CA THR A 52 3.97 -0.58 0.18
C THR A 52 4.26 0.84 -0.29
N GLU A 53 5.51 1.27 -0.20
CA GLU A 53 5.89 2.57 -0.72
C GLU A 53 5.60 2.69 -2.24
N GLY A 54 4.74 3.62 -2.63
CA GLY A 54 4.41 3.93 -4.03
C GLY A 54 3.49 2.92 -4.73
N GLN A 55 3.06 1.85 -4.06
CA GLN A 55 2.22 0.81 -4.66
C GLN A 55 1.13 0.30 -3.71
N ILE A 56 -0.03 -0.03 -4.28
CA ILE A 56 -1.17 -0.58 -3.56
C ILE A 56 -1.74 -1.73 -4.37
N VAL A 57 -1.94 -2.88 -3.73
CA VAL A 57 -2.71 -3.99 -4.28
C VAL A 57 -4.01 -4.09 -3.49
N GLU A 58 -5.13 -3.87 -4.16
CA GLU A 58 -6.48 -3.99 -3.59
C GLU A 58 -7.18 -5.20 -4.24
N ILE A 59 -7.72 -6.10 -3.41
CA ILE A 59 -8.36 -7.35 -3.83
C ILE A 59 -9.65 -7.52 -3.04
N TRP A 60 -10.74 -7.87 -3.70
CA TRP A 60 -12.01 -8.16 -3.05
C TRP A 60 -12.74 -9.35 -3.68
N THR A 61 -13.66 -9.93 -2.92
CA THR A 61 -14.54 -11.02 -3.34
C THR A 61 -15.87 -10.95 -2.58
N ASP A 62 -16.93 -11.44 -3.22
CA ASP A 62 -18.26 -11.60 -2.63
C ASP A 62 -18.61 -13.07 -2.34
N ASP A 63 -17.87 -14.02 -2.91
CA ASP A 63 -18.18 -15.46 -2.95
C ASP A 63 -17.01 -16.37 -2.54
N ASP A 64 -15.80 -15.84 -2.31
CA ASP A 64 -14.53 -16.57 -2.09
C ASP A 64 -14.09 -17.47 -3.27
N VAL A 65 -14.73 -17.31 -4.42
CA VAL A 65 -14.46 -18.08 -5.65
C VAL A 65 -13.99 -17.16 -6.76
N THR A 66 -14.51 -15.95 -6.83
CA THR A 66 -14.22 -14.95 -7.84
C THR A 66 -13.61 -13.75 -7.16
N TYR A 67 -12.39 -13.40 -7.57
CA TYR A 67 -11.66 -12.27 -7.02
C TYR A 67 -11.50 -11.20 -8.08
N GLN A 68 -11.73 -9.97 -7.66
CA GLN A 68 -11.49 -8.75 -8.41
C GLN A 68 -10.43 -7.93 -7.68
N GLY A 69 -9.84 -6.97 -8.38
CA GLY A 69 -8.81 -6.14 -7.76
C GLY A 69 -8.13 -5.21 -8.72
N PHE A 70 -7.22 -4.41 -8.17
CA PHE A 70 -6.29 -3.60 -8.94
C PHE A 70 -4.93 -3.46 -8.25
N LEU A 71 -3.91 -3.20 -9.06
CA LEU A 71 -2.64 -2.63 -8.66
C LEU A 71 -2.66 -1.14 -9.00
N LEU A 72 -2.38 -0.30 -8.03
CA LEU A 72 -2.20 1.13 -8.20
C LEU A 72 -0.74 1.49 -7.93
N ASN A 73 -0.07 2.06 -8.93
CA ASN A 73 1.22 2.72 -8.75
C ASN A 73 0.96 4.22 -8.55
N TYR A 74 1.70 4.86 -7.65
CA TYR A 74 1.59 6.29 -7.44
C TYR A 74 2.92 6.93 -7.07
N ILE A 75 3.05 8.23 -7.34
CA ILE A 75 4.24 9.02 -6.99
C ILE A 75 3.85 10.48 -6.78
N TYR A 76 4.52 11.14 -5.83
CA TYR A 76 4.28 12.55 -5.55
C TYR A 76 5.14 13.42 -6.47
N HIS A 77 4.51 14.30 -7.24
CA HIS A 77 5.16 15.23 -8.16
C HIS A 77 5.20 16.63 -7.54
N ARG A 78 6.41 17.20 -7.43
CA ARG A 78 6.62 18.56 -6.94
C ARG A 78 6.37 19.57 -8.06
N LYS A 79 5.34 20.40 -7.93
CA LYS A 79 5.11 21.54 -8.84
C LYS A 79 5.64 22.85 -8.24
N GLY A 80 6.34 23.64 -9.06
CA GLY A 80 6.66 25.05 -8.80
C GLY A 80 7.96 25.35 -8.03
N LYS A 81 8.38 26.62 -8.10
CA LYS A 81 9.44 27.21 -7.27
C LYS A 81 8.79 27.76 -6.00
N GLY A 82 8.78 26.99 -4.91
CA GLY A 82 8.19 27.44 -3.64
C GLY A 82 7.95 26.37 -2.58
N GLY A 83 7.93 25.09 -2.96
CA GLY A 83 7.70 23.99 -2.00
C GLY A 83 6.21 23.86 -1.63
N TYR A 84 5.81 22.69 -1.16
CA TYR A 84 4.51 22.34 -0.57
C TYR A 84 3.35 21.92 -1.48
N GLN A 85 3.33 22.22 -2.79
CA GLN A 85 2.29 21.64 -3.66
C GLN A 85 2.77 20.33 -4.31
N HIS A 86 2.22 19.23 -3.81
CA HIS A 86 2.38 17.90 -4.38
C HIS A 86 1.11 17.54 -5.16
N ASN A 87 1.26 17.19 -6.43
CA ASN A 87 0.21 16.45 -7.14
C ASN A 87 0.58 14.97 -7.11
N ILE A 88 -0.40 14.08 -7.01
CA ILE A 88 -0.15 12.64 -7.12
C ILE A 88 -0.36 12.22 -8.57
N LEU A 89 0.68 11.66 -9.18
CA LEU A 89 0.53 10.93 -10.44
C LEU A 89 0.30 9.47 -10.10
N SER A 90 -0.63 8.82 -10.78
CA SER A 90 -0.94 7.41 -10.52
C SER A 90 -1.35 6.66 -11.77
N LYS A 91 -1.18 5.34 -11.73
CA LYS A 91 -1.56 4.41 -12.80
C LYS A 91 -2.17 3.15 -12.17
N LYS A 92 -3.43 2.88 -12.53
CA LYS A 92 -4.20 1.73 -12.04
C LYS A 92 -4.27 0.65 -13.13
N GLU A 93 -4.06 -0.59 -12.73
CA GLU A 93 -4.14 -1.77 -13.60
C GLU A 93 -4.97 -2.86 -12.92
N SER A 94 -5.88 -3.50 -13.64
CA SER A 94 -6.70 -4.58 -13.08
C SER A 94 -5.85 -5.78 -12.69
N VAL A 95 -6.26 -6.42 -11.58
CA VAL A 95 -5.72 -7.70 -11.12
C VAL A 95 -6.65 -8.82 -11.56
N TYR A 96 -6.06 -9.89 -12.10
CA TYR A 96 -6.79 -11.08 -12.53
C TYR A 96 -7.04 -12.04 -11.36
N THR A 97 -8.19 -12.73 -11.41
CA THR A 97 -8.67 -13.64 -10.38
C THR A 97 -7.65 -14.68 -9.93
N ASP A 98 -6.91 -15.33 -10.84
CA ASP A 98 -5.96 -16.38 -10.47
C ASP A 98 -4.79 -15.88 -9.62
N LYS A 99 -4.29 -14.68 -9.93
CA LYS A 99 -3.24 -14.03 -9.14
C LYS A 99 -3.76 -13.61 -7.77
N ALA A 100 -4.96 -13.05 -7.72
CA ALA A 100 -5.61 -12.68 -6.47
C ALA A 100 -5.82 -13.90 -5.57
N LYS A 101 -6.38 -15.00 -6.11
CA LYS A 101 -6.53 -16.28 -5.39
C LYS A 101 -5.24 -16.77 -4.78
N GLN A 102 -4.15 -16.75 -5.55
CA GLN A 102 -2.85 -17.20 -5.07
C GLN A 102 -2.36 -16.37 -3.87
N ILE A 103 -2.58 -15.05 -3.90
CA ILE A 103 -2.18 -14.15 -2.81
C ILE A 103 -3.06 -14.33 -1.59
N ILE A 104 -4.38 -14.43 -1.75
CA ILE A 104 -5.30 -14.65 -0.63
C ILE A 104 -5.08 -16.02 0.03
N ALA A 105 -4.90 -17.08 -0.76
CA ALA A 105 -4.56 -18.39 -0.21
C ALA A 105 -3.25 -18.35 0.61
N MET A 106 -2.26 -17.55 0.19
CA MET A 106 -1.03 -17.37 0.95
C MET A 106 -1.25 -16.55 2.23
N TYR A 107 -2.03 -15.47 2.15
CA TYR A 107 -2.43 -14.66 3.30
C TYR A 107 -3.07 -15.52 4.39
N ASP A 108 -4.01 -16.38 4.01
CA ASP A 108 -4.72 -17.29 4.91
C ASP A 108 -3.77 -18.37 5.47
N SER A 109 -2.93 -18.99 4.62
CA SER A 109 -2.00 -20.04 5.04
C SER A 109 -0.96 -19.57 6.07
N LEU A 110 -0.62 -18.28 6.05
CA LEU A 110 0.30 -17.64 7.00
C LEU A 110 -0.42 -17.05 8.22
N ALA A 111 -1.74 -17.19 8.28
CA ALA A 111 -2.59 -16.62 9.33
C ALA A 111 -2.32 -15.12 9.56
N LEU A 112 -2.09 -14.36 8.48
CA LEU A 112 -1.71 -12.94 8.60
C LEU A 112 -2.78 -12.09 9.31
N ASN A 113 -4.05 -12.49 9.20
CA ASN A 113 -5.12 -11.82 9.94
C ASN A 113 -4.98 -11.97 11.47
N GLY A 114 -4.28 -13.00 11.97
CA GLY A 114 -4.02 -13.18 13.40
C GLY A 114 -2.81 -12.42 13.93
N ILE A 115 -1.93 -11.93 13.05
CA ILE A 115 -0.73 -11.20 13.46
C ILE A 115 -1.15 -9.77 13.85
N PRO A 116 -0.84 -9.26 15.05
CA PRO A 116 -1.19 -7.89 15.43
C PRO A 116 -0.29 -6.87 14.73
N THR A 117 -0.61 -5.57 14.82
CA THR A 117 0.29 -4.49 14.36
C THR A 117 1.63 -4.53 15.10
N GLU A 118 2.70 -4.02 14.48
CA GLU A 118 4.08 -4.11 14.99
C GLU A 118 4.26 -3.67 16.46
N GLU A 119 3.54 -2.64 16.89
CA GLU A 119 3.64 -2.06 18.23
C GLU A 119 3.21 -3.03 19.34
N ARG A 120 2.47 -4.08 18.96
CA ARG A 120 1.99 -5.13 19.85
C ARG A 120 2.81 -6.42 19.72
N ILE A 121 3.84 -6.43 18.89
CA ILE A 121 4.75 -7.56 18.72
C ILE A 121 5.97 -7.33 19.59
N ALA A 122 6.19 -8.23 20.56
CA ALA A 122 7.32 -8.12 21.46
C ALA A 122 8.65 -8.17 20.70
N ASN A 123 9.55 -7.24 21.02
CA ASN A 123 10.88 -7.12 20.42
C ASN A 123 10.87 -6.85 18.90
N TRP A 124 9.82 -6.23 18.36
CA TRP A 124 9.85 -5.74 16.99
C TRP A 124 10.92 -4.67 16.81
N GLN A 125 11.88 -4.90 15.91
CA GLN A 125 12.98 -3.99 15.67
C GLN A 125 12.58 -2.92 14.65
N LYS A 126 12.91 -1.65 14.93
CA LYS A 126 12.77 -0.57 13.95
C LYS A 126 14.15 -0.21 13.41
N GLY A 127 14.32 -0.21 12.09
CA GLY A 127 15.51 0.32 11.44
C GLY A 127 15.53 1.84 11.41
N LEU A 128 16.57 2.40 10.79
CA LEU A 128 16.75 3.85 10.65
C LEU A 128 16.21 4.39 9.32
N ASP A 129 16.27 3.60 8.26
CA ASP A 129 15.90 3.97 6.91
C ASP A 129 15.18 2.79 6.27
N GLY A 130 13.85 2.88 6.21
CA GLY A 130 12.97 1.77 5.93
C GLY A 130 11.60 2.22 5.44
N GLY A 131 10.78 1.24 5.08
CA GLY A 131 9.42 1.46 4.63
C GLY A 131 8.42 0.64 5.43
N ASP A 132 7.18 1.10 5.43
CA ASP A 132 6.04 0.39 6.00
C ASP A 132 5.42 -0.55 4.97
N ASP A 133 5.24 -1.79 5.40
CA ASP A 133 4.30 -2.74 4.81
C ASP A 133 2.97 -2.61 5.56
N ILE A 134 1.90 -2.26 4.86
CA ILE A 134 0.57 -2.05 5.46
C ILE A 134 -0.39 -3.13 4.95
N VAL A 135 -1.10 -3.73 5.88
CA VAL A 135 -2.17 -4.70 5.63
C VAL A 135 -3.47 -4.14 6.18
N GLU A 136 -4.40 -3.80 5.29
CA GLU A 136 -5.79 -3.52 5.62
C GLU A 136 -6.67 -4.70 5.22
N PHE A 137 -7.65 -5.01 6.07
CA PHE A 137 -8.66 -6.02 5.82
C PHE A 137 -10.02 -5.52 6.29
N ALA A 138 -11.06 -5.75 5.50
CA ALA A 138 -12.43 -5.54 5.86
C ALA A 138 -13.29 -6.73 5.44
N ASP A 139 -14.21 -7.11 6.30
CA ASP A 139 -15.37 -7.94 5.96
C ASP A 139 -16.64 -7.15 6.31
N ARG A 140 -17.80 -7.81 6.34
CA ARG A 140 -19.08 -7.15 6.64
C ARG A 140 -19.18 -6.64 8.08
N ASP A 141 -18.45 -7.26 9.01
CA ASP A 141 -18.59 -7.08 10.46
C ASP A 141 -17.39 -6.34 11.08
N SER A 142 -16.23 -6.39 10.42
CA SER A 142 -14.94 -6.00 10.96
C SER A 142 -14.08 -5.25 9.95
N TYR A 143 -13.20 -4.41 10.50
CA TYR A 143 -12.15 -3.73 9.76
C TYR A 143 -10.88 -3.72 10.60
N SER A 144 -9.75 -3.99 9.97
CA SER A 144 -8.44 -3.89 10.60
C SER A 144 -7.41 -3.22 9.69
N ILE A 145 -6.49 -2.50 10.31
CA ILE A 145 -5.30 -1.94 9.69
C ILE A 145 -4.09 -2.25 10.55
N LYS A 146 -3.06 -2.79 9.92
CA LYS A 146 -1.84 -3.24 10.58
C LYS A 146 -0.65 -2.73 9.79
N THR A 147 0.29 -2.15 10.51
CA THR A 147 1.50 -1.58 9.94
C THR A 147 2.69 -2.38 10.44
N TYR A 148 3.65 -2.58 9.55
CA TYR A 148 4.87 -3.31 9.84
C TYR A 148 6.05 -2.57 9.22
N TRP A 149 6.86 -1.94 10.06
CA TRP A 149 8.11 -1.32 9.69
C TRP A 149 9.13 -2.41 9.39
N GLU A 150 9.61 -2.44 8.15
CA GLU A 150 10.67 -3.34 7.67
C GLU A 150 10.57 -4.80 8.18
N PRO A 151 9.54 -5.57 7.79
CA PRO A 151 9.48 -7.00 8.11
C PRO A 151 10.72 -7.77 7.65
N ALA A 152 11.44 -7.24 6.65
CA ALA A 152 12.65 -7.80 6.09
C ALA A 152 13.79 -7.98 7.10
N VAL A 153 13.89 -7.09 8.10
CA VAL A 153 14.96 -7.12 9.13
C VAL A 153 14.62 -8.01 10.32
N GLN A 154 13.36 -8.44 10.44
CA GLN A 154 12.94 -9.31 11.54
C GLN A 154 13.42 -10.75 11.29
N GLU A 155 14.20 -11.28 12.22
CA GLU A 155 14.71 -12.66 12.16
C GLU A 155 13.78 -13.69 12.83
N ARG A 156 12.61 -13.25 13.32
CA ARG A 156 11.68 -14.09 14.08
C ARG A 156 10.26 -13.98 13.54
N ILE A 157 9.44 -14.98 13.88
CA ILE A 157 7.99 -14.90 13.73
C ILE A 157 7.49 -13.79 14.66
N PRO A 158 6.54 -12.95 14.22
CA PRO A 158 5.78 -13.03 12.96
C PRO A 158 6.44 -12.38 11.74
N GLY A 159 7.53 -11.61 11.89
CA GLY A 159 8.13 -10.83 10.80
C GLY A 159 8.52 -11.64 9.56
N ILE A 160 9.03 -12.87 9.74
CA ILE A 160 9.32 -13.79 8.62
C ILE A 160 8.08 -14.04 7.74
N TYR A 161 6.89 -14.18 8.33
CA TYR A 161 5.67 -14.47 7.57
C TYR A 161 5.21 -13.27 6.76
N ILE A 162 5.26 -12.08 7.36
CA ILE A 162 4.93 -10.82 6.68
C ILE A 162 5.90 -10.60 5.51
N LYS A 163 7.21 -10.72 5.74
CA LYS A 163 8.25 -10.66 4.69
C LYS A 163 7.97 -11.65 3.56
N LYS A 164 7.69 -12.91 3.91
CA LYS A 164 7.41 -13.97 2.92
C LYS A 164 6.19 -13.61 2.07
N PHE A 165 5.16 -13.03 2.67
CA PHE A 165 3.96 -12.59 1.97
C PHE A 165 4.23 -11.43 1.00
N PHE A 166 4.86 -10.35 1.44
CA PHE A 166 5.16 -9.20 0.58
C PHE A 166 6.13 -9.56 -0.55
N ASN A 167 7.11 -10.44 -0.30
CA ASN A 167 7.96 -10.99 -1.36
C ASN A 167 7.14 -11.78 -2.41
N ARG A 168 6.09 -12.50 -1.99
CA ARG A 168 5.22 -13.18 -2.94
C ARG A 168 4.36 -12.17 -3.71
N LEU A 169 3.83 -11.15 -3.04
CA LEU A 169 3.07 -10.06 -3.65
C LEU A 169 3.89 -9.40 -4.77
N GLU A 170 5.15 -9.06 -4.47
CA GLU A 170 6.15 -8.55 -5.43
C GLU A 170 6.25 -9.45 -6.66
N VAL A 171 6.50 -10.75 -6.47
CA VAL A 171 6.69 -11.70 -7.58
C VAL A 171 5.43 -11.90 -8.42
N VAL A 172 4.27 -12.11 -7.78
CA VAL A 172 3.02 -12.44 -8.47
C VAL A 172 2.50 -11.26 -9.29
N PHE A 173 2.57 -10.06 -8.73
CA PHE A 173 2.13 -8.83 -9.39
C PHE A 173 3.23 -8.13 -10.19
N GLN A 174 4.48 -8.59 -10.08
CA GLN A 174 5.66 -7.98 -10.71
C GLN A 174 5.78 -6.51 -10.29
N LEU A 175 5.60 -6.23 -9.01
CA LEU A 175 5.40 -4.87 -8.48
C LEU A 175 6.56 -3.95 -8.87
N GLY A 176 7.81 -4.32 -8.61
CA GLY A 176 8.99 -3.53 -8.97
C GLY A 176 9.13 -3.31 -10.48
N ARG A 177 8.82 -4.30 -11.31
CA ARG A 177 8.84 -4.15 -12.78
C ARG A 177 7.79 -3.13 -13.24
N LYS A 178 6.58 -3.23 -12.70
CA LYS A 178 5.46 -2.34 -13.06
C LYS A 178 5.67 -0.92 -12.54
N TYR A 179 6.20 -0.76 -11.34
CA TYR A 179 6.56 0.54 -10.79
C TYR A 179 7.65 1.21 -11.64
N LYS A 180 8.69 0.46 -12.02
CA LYS A 180 9.74 0.97 -12.92
C LYS A 180 9.17 1.39 -14.29
N SER A 181 8.22 0.63 -14.84
CA SER A 181 7.53 1.02 -16.09
C SER A 181 6.77 2.33 -15.90
N PHE A 182 5.98 2.44 -14.83
CA PHE A 182 5.26 3.66 -14.48
C PHE A 182 6.22 4.86 -14.34
N GLN A 183 7.35 4.71 -13.64
CA GLN A 183 8.38 5.74 -13.51
C GLN A 183 8.97 6.16 -14.86
N ASN A 184 9.17 5.21 -15.78
CA ASN A 184 9.66 5.49 -17.14
C ASN A 184 8.64 6.28 -17.98
N GLU A 185 7.35 6.18 -17.69
CA GLU A 185 6.27 6.91 -18.37
C GLU A 185 6.06 8.33 -17.81
N LEU A 186 6.59 8.64 -16.62
CA LEU A 186 6.44 9.98 -16.02
C LEU A 186 7.01 11.09 -16.91
N PRO A 187 6.43 12.30 -16.91
CA PRO A 187 7.04 13.45 -17.57
C PRO A 187 8.38 13.85 -16.92
N ILE A 188 9.14 14.71 -17.57
CA ILE A 188 10.31 15.37 -16.94
C ILE A 188 9.81 16.17 -15.73
N GLY A 189 10.49 16.06 -14.59
CA GLY A 189 10.02 16.68 -13.36
C GLY A 189 10.77 16.24 -12.11
N ASN A 190 10.33 16.72 -10.95
CA ASN A 190 10.87 16.36 -9.64
C ASN A 190 9.83 15.56 -8.87
N TYR A 191 10.21 14.38 -8.41
CA TYR A 191 9.33 13.43 -7.77
C TYR A 191 9.84 13.07 -6.40
N TYR A 192 8.96 12.69 -5.49
CA TYR A 192 9.34 12.11 -4.20
C TYR A 192 9.08 10.61 -4.20
N ILE A 193 10.10 9.87 -3.76
CA ILE A 193 10.06 8.45 -3.44
C ILE A 193 10.54 8.40 -1.99
N GLY A 194 9.60 8.20 -1.08
CA GLY A 194 9.85 8.27 0.36
C GLY A 194 10.35 9.65 0.72
N MET A 195 11.48 9.71 1.43
CA MET A 195 12.13 10.98 1.78
C MET A 195 13.08 11.52 0.69
N MET A 196 13.26 10.81 -0.42
CA MET A 196 14.18 11.20 -1.48
C MET A 196 13.48 11.99 -2.59
N MET A 197 14.10 13.09 -3.03
CA MET A 197 13.72 13.78 -4.26
C MET A 197 14.49 13.21 -5.44
N VAL A 198 13.77 12.77 -6.47
CA VAL A 198 14.32 12.26 -7.73
C VAL A 198 13.94 13.17 -8.87
N THR A 199 14.93 13.67 -9.61
CA THR A 199 14.70 14.49 -10.80
C THR A 199 14.80 13.63 -12.06
N LYS A 200 13.71 13.56 -12.83
CA LYS A 200 13.71 12.98 -14.17
C LYS A 200 14.11 14.05 -15.19
N THR A 201 15.20 13.79 -15.91
CA THR A 201 15.75 14.69 -16.94
C THR A 201 15.76 14.03 -18.32
N VAL A 202 15.91 14.83 -19.39
CA VAL A 202 16.19 14.30 -20.72
C VAL A 202 17.63 13.80 -20.75
N LYS A 203 17.86 12.56 -21.19
CA LYS A 203 19.19 12.14 -21.62
C LYS A 203 19.52 12.88 -22.90
N PHE A 204 20.21 14.03 -22.81
CA PHE A 204 20.92 14.55 -23.96
C PHE A 204 22.01 13.54 -24.30
N GLY A 205 21.93 12.93 -25.48
CA GLY A 205 22.98 12.06 -25.98
C GLY A 205 24.28 12.85 -26.06
N ALA A 206 25.17 12.67 -25.09
CA ALA A 206 26.52 13.20 -25.17
C ALA A 206 27.21 12.48 -26.33
N LYS A 207 27.40 13.18 -27.46
CA LYS A 207 28.53 12.88 -28.33
C LYS A 207 29.79 13.22 -27.52
N GLY A 208 30.40 12.19 -26.92
CA GLY A 208 31.74 12.23 -26.36
C GLY A 208 31.84 12.71 -24.92
N GLY A 209 32.43 11.88 -24.05
CA GLY A 209 32.88 12.28 -22.71
C GLY A 209 32.54 11.28 -21.61
N SER A 210 33.36 10.23 -21.50
CA SER A 210 33.58 9.32 -20.37
C SER A 210 32.57 9.27 -19.20
N SER A 211 31.94 8.11 -19.11
CA SER A 211 31.22 7.52 -17.96
C SER A 211 31.86 7.74 -16.59
N LEU A 212 31.06 8.16 -15.62
CA LEU A 212 31.26 7.91 -14.19
C LEU A 212 29.93 7.48 -13.55
N PHE A 213 29.61 6.19 -13.64
CA PHE A 213 28.92 5.49 -12.56
C PHE A 213 30.02 4.92 -11.66
N ARG A 214 30.14 5.40 -10.43
CA ARG A 214 30.88 4.67 -9.39
C ARG A 214 29.87 3.90 -8.54
N LYS A 215 30.29 2.67 -8.23
CA LYS A 215 29.60 1.64 -7.45
C LYS A 215 29.11 2.14 -6.10
#